data_AF-A0AA35RWA8-F1
#
_entry.id   AF-A0AA35RWA8-F1
#
_cell.length_a   1.000
_cell.length_b   1.000
_cell.length_c   1.000
_cell.angle_alpha   90.00
_cell.angle_beta   90.00
_cell.angle_gamma   90.00
#
_symmetry.space_group_name_H-M   'P 1'
#
loop_
_entity.id
_entity.type
_entity.pdbx_description
1 polymer ?
#
loop_
_entity_poly.entity_id
_entity_poly.type
_entity_poly.pdbx_seq_one_letter_code
_entity_poly.pdbx_strand_id
1 'polypeptide(L)'
;MYTAPTTGGEVLTPNDAVKVLEELLPAQNQSYELGLRLNLKPHEISEAHYKACLYAGLCVSGSNAEVMPAQWEYQVGPCPGTAMGDELWISRYILHRVAEDFGVIVTLDPKPMPGDWNGAGGHCNFSTSRMKAENGMKVMEEAIQRLEKRHKEHIILYDPSGGVDNSRRLTGLHETAHIDQFFWGVAHRGASIRIPRGVAQG
;
A
#
# COMPACT_ATOMS: atom_id res chain seq x y z
N MET A 1 42.20 -15.22 43.09
CA MET A 1 42.80 -13.98 42.58
C MET A 1 42.92 -14.14 41.07
N TYR A 2 41.91 -13.66 40.34
CA TYR A 2 41.94 -13.48 38.88
C TYR A 2 41.17 -12.18 38.64
N THR A 3 41.92 -11.11 38.40
CA THR A 3 41.42 -9.79 38.04
C THR A 3 41.19 -9.76 36.54
N ALA A 4 39.95 -9.59 36.10
CA ALA A 4 39.63 -9.26 34.71
C ALA A 4 39.89 -7.76 34.46
N PRO A 5 40.35 -7.35 33.26
CA PRO A 5 40.71 -5.98 32.99
C PRO A 5 39.46 -5.10 32.84
N THR A 6 39.47 -3.95 33.51
CA THR A 6 38.57 -2.82 33.23
C THR A 6 38.98 -2.15 31.92
N THR A 7 38.36 -2.55 30.83
CA THR A 7 38.26 -1.69 29.64
C THR A 7 36.89 -1.05 29.67
N GLY A 8 36.85 0.28 29.72
CA GLY A 8 35.61 1.05 29.66
C GLY A 8 34.83 0.69 28.40
N GLY A 9 33.81 -0.14 28.55
CA GLY A 9 32.78 -0.31 27.55
C GLY A 9 31.81 0.84 27.71
N GLU A 10 31.74 1.73 26.72
CA GLU A 10 30.57 2.59 26.57
C GLU A 10 29.33 1.69 26.58
N VAL A 11 28.38 2.01 27.45
CA VAL A 11 27.09 1.34 27.48
C VAL A 11 26.38 1.75 26.18
N LEU A 12 26.38 0.85 25.19
CA LEU A 12 25.62 1.02 23.97
C LEU A 12 24.16 1.27 24.33
N THR A 13 23.67 2.45 24.00
CA THR A 13 22.25 2.79 24.15
C THR A 13 21.46 2.04 23.07
N PRO A 14 20.13 1.87 23.23
CA PRO A 14 19.28 1.34 22.16
C PRO A 14 19.46 2.09 20.83
N ASN A 15 19.78 3.39 20.88
CA ASN A 15 20.05 4.21 19.71
C ASN A 15 21.39 3.87 19.03
N ASP A 16 22.39 3.42 19.78
CA ASP A 16 23.69 3.02 19.21
C ASP A 16 23.57 1.68 18.47
N ALA A 17 22.73 0.77 18.97
CA ALA A 17 22.43 -0.48 18.28
C ALA A 17 21.67 -0.26 16.96
N VAL A 18 20.75 0.71 16.93
CA VAL A 18 20.03 1.12 15.70
C VAL A 18 21.00 1.70 14.68
N LYS A 19 21.92 2.57 15.11
CA LYS A 19 22.94 3.18 14.24
C LYS A 19 23.90 2.16 13.61
N VAL A 20 24.33 1.18 14.40
CA VAL A 20 25.21 0.10 13.91
C VAL A 20 24.49 -0.81 12.90
N LEU A 21 23.17 -0.99 13.06
CA LEU A 21 22.36 -1.75 12.11
C LEU A 21 22.11 -0.99 10.81
N GLU A 22 21.96 0.33 10.88
CA GLU A 22 21.84 1.23 9.73
C GLU A 22 23.09 1.17 8.82
N GLU A 23 24.27 0.97 9.39
CA GLU A 23 25.55 0.97 8.67
C GLU A 23 25.98 -0.41 8.09
N LEU A 24 25.51 -1.53 8.66
CA LEU A 24 26.07 -2.85 8.37
C LEU A 24 25.23 -3.77 7.46
N LEU A 25 23.97 -3.42 7.19
CA LEU A 25 23.06 -4.27 6.43
C LEU A 25 22.43 -3.51 5.26
N PRO A 26 22.24 -4.12 4.08
CA PRO A 26 21.38 -3.56 3.05
C PRO A 26 19.99 -3.30 3.63
N ALA A 27 19.32 -2.21 3.22
CA ALA A 27 17.99 -1.83 3.72
C ALA A 27 16.96 -2.99 3.69
N GLN A 28 17.12 -3.92 2.74
CA GLN A 28 16.37 -5.19 2.65
C GLN A 28 16.43 -6.11 3.85
N ASN A 29 17.58 -6.18 4.51
CA ASN A 29 17.77 -7.03 5.68
C ASN A 29 17.41 -6.30 6.98
N GLN A 30 17.43 -4.96 7.00
CA GLN A 30 17.17 -4.18 8.20
C GLN A 30 15.71 -4.26 8.67
N SER A 31 14.73 -4.11 7.77
CA SER A 31 13.31 -4.15 8.13
C SER A 31 12.85 -5.56 8.57
N TYR A 32 13.36 -6.59 7.91
CA TYR A 32 13.09 -7.99 8.24
C TYR A 32 13.71 -8.38 9.59
N GLU A 33 14.98 -8.06 9.81
CA GLU A 33 15.67 -8.31 11.09
C GLU A 33 15.09 -7.49 12.24
N LEU A 34 14.68 -6.25 12.00
CA LEU A 34 14.00 -5.43 13.00
C LEU A 34 12.61 -6.00 13.36
N GLY A 35 11.85 -6.47 12.36
CA GLY A 35 10.58 -7.16 12.57
C GLY A 35 10.72 -8.43 13.41
N LEU A 36 11.77 -9.22 13.16
CA LEU A 36 12.13 -10.40 13.96
C LEU A 36 12.54 -10.02 15.39
N ARG A 37 13.34 -8.97 15.56
CA ARG A 37 13.84 -8.51 16.88
C ARG A 37 12.76 -7.86 17.75
N LEU A 38 11.76 -7.24 17.14
CA LEU A 38 10.63 -6.62 17.84
C LEU A 38 9.45 -7.58 18.06
N ASN A 39 9.55 -8.84 17.62
CA ASN A 39 8.45 -9.82 17.64
C ASN A 39 7.15 -9.24 17.04
N LEU A 40 7.29 -8.39 16.02
CA LEU A 40 6.16 -7.77 15.35
C LEU A 40 5.43 -8.85 14.57
N LYS A 41 4.11 -8.92 14.75
CA LYS A 41 3.25 -9.84 14.02
C LYS A 41 2.26 -9.05 13.18
N PRO A 42 2.69 -8.51 12.01
CA PRO A 42 1.82 -7.76 11.11
C PRO A 42 0.51 -8.48 10.74
N HIS A 43 0.55 -9.82 10.73
CA HIS A 43 -0.64 -10.64 10.53
C HIS A 43 -1.70 -10.46 11.63
N GLU A 44 -1.30 -10.37 12.90
CA GLU A 44 -2.25 -10.16 14.03
C GLU A 44 -2.92 -8.79 13.94
N ILE A 45 -2.18 -7.75 13.50
CA ILE A 45 -2.73 -6.40 13.26
C ILE A 45 -3.73 -6.44 12.10
N SER A 46 -3.37 -7.07 10.99
CA SER A 46 -4.25 -7.24 9.81
C SER A 46 -5.54 -7.99 10.19
N GLU A 47 -5.43 -9.08 10.95
CA GLU A 47 -6.58 -9.87 11.39
C GLU A 47 -7.47 -9.09 12.37
N ALA A 48 -6.89 -8.37 13.33
CA ALA A 48 -7.62 -7.54 14.27
C ALA A 48 -8.38 -6.41 13.56
N HIS A 49 -7.71 -5.72 12.61
CA HIS A 49 -8.32 -4.69 11.77
C HIS A 49 -9.47 -5.25 10.93
N TYR A 50 -9.27 -6.40 10.29
CA TYR A 50 -10.29 -7.05 9.47
C TYR A 50 -11.54 -7.39 10.30
N LYS A 51 -11.35 -8.00 11.47
CA LYS A 51 -12.44 -8.33 12.41
C LYS A 51 -13.15 -7.08 12.92
N ALA A 52 -12.41 -6.02 13.26
CA ALA A 52 -12.98 -4.76 13.71
C ALA A 52 -13.83 -4.08 12.62
N CYS A 53 -13.36 -4.10 11.35
CA CYS A 53 -14.13 -3.60 10.22
C CYS A 53 -15.43 -4.39 10.00
N LEU A 54 -15.38 -5.72 10.07
CA LEU A 54 -16.58 -6.56 9.97
C LEU A 54 -17.57 -6.28 11.10
N TYR A 55 -17.08 -6.16 12.34
CA TYR A 55 -17.92 -5.84 13.50
C TYR A 55 -18.58 -4.46 13.37
N ALA A 56 -17.86 -3.48 12.82
CA ALA A 56 -18.39 -2.15 12.53
C ALA A 56 -19.37 -2.10 11.34
N GLY A 57 -19.57 -3.22 10.63
CA GLY A 57 -20.47 -3.31 9.49
C GLY A 57 -19.92 -2.70 8.20
N LEU A 58 -18.58 -2.56 8.08
CA LEU A 58 -17.93 -2.07 6.87
C LEU A 58 -17.85 -3.19 5.82
N CYS A 59 -17.90 -2.83 4.53
CA CYS A 59 -17.79 -3.76 3.41
C CYS A 59 -16.33 -4.15 3.12
N VAL A 60 -15.58 -4.61 4.13
CA VAL A 60 -14.23 -5.15 3.91
C VAL A 60 -14.34 -6.50 3.18
N SER A 61 -13.66 -6.64 2.04
CA SER A 61 -13.77 -7.81 1.15
C SER A 61 -12.56 -8.74 1.16
N GLY A 62 -11.44 -8.31 1.75
CA GLY A 62 -10.27 -9.17 1.91
C GLY A 62 -9.09 -8.47 2.58
N SER A 63 -8.04 -9.25 2.83
CA SER A 63 -6.70 -8.75 3.16
C SER A 63 -5.63 -9.72 2.67
N ASN A 64 -4.43 -9.19 2.40
CA ASN A 64 -3.25 -9.97 2.02
C ASN A 64 -1.97 -9.27 2.45
N ALA A 65 -0.91 -10.05 2.64
CA ALA A 65 0.45 -9.50 2.71
C ALA A 65 0.86 -9.02 1.30
N GLU A 66 1.62 -7.93 1.25
CA GLU A 66 2.15 -7.35 0.01
C GLU A 66 3.62 -7.74 -0.21
N VAL A 67 4.19 -7.25 -1.31
CA VAL A 67 5.55 -7.61 -1.75
C VAL A 67 6.64 -7.18 -0.76
N MET A 68 6.55 -5.96 -0.20
CA MET A 68 7.53 -5.49 0.77
C MET A 68 7.25 -6.10 2.16
N PRO A 69 8.27 -6.60 2.90
CA PRO A 69 8.09 -7.05 4.28
C PRO A 69 7.41 -5.98 5.14
N ALA A 70 6.44 -6.41 5.97
CA ALA A 70 5.56 -5.56 6.77
C ALA A 70 4.58 -4.65 5.98
N GLN A 71 4.52 -4.76 4.65
CA GLN A 71 3.47 -4.14 3.84
C GLN A 71 2.25 -5.07 3.73
N TRP A 72 1.06 -4.50 3.85
CA TRP A 72 -0.22 -5.22 3.80
C TRP A 72 -1.25 -4.45 2.99
N GLU A 73 -2.16 -5.18 2.36
CA GLU A 73 -3.34 -4.66 1.66
C GLU A 73 -4.62 -5.17 2.36
N TYR A 74 -5.64 -4.32 2.38
CA TYR A 74 -7.02 -4.70 2.64
C TYR A 74 -7.92 -4.06 1.59
N GLN A 75 -9.00 -4.75 1.23
CA GLN A 75 -9.92 -4.28 0.21
C GLN A 75 -11.25 -3.87 0.83
N VAL A 76 -11.79 -2.72 0.41
CA VAL A 76 -13.11 -2.22 0.82
C VAL A 76 -13.99 -2.12 -0.42
N GLY A 77 -15.21 -2.63 -0.32
CA GLY A 77 -16.23 -2.64 -1.36
C GLY A 77 -16.52 -4.02 -1.94
N PRO A 78 -17.44 -4.08 -2.92
CA PRO A 78 -17.93 -2.95 -3.71
C PRO A 78 -18.89 -2.01 -2.95
N CYS A 79 -18.63 -0.70 -2.95
CA CYS A 79 -19.50 0.32 -2.34
C CYS A 79 -20.05 1.26 -3.42
N PRO A 80 -21.36 1.61 -3.39
CA PRO A 80 -21.95 2.53 -4.37
C PRO A 80 -21.66 3.99 -4.04
N GLY A 81 -21.20 4.76 -5.03
CA GLY A 81 -21.13 6.23 -4.94
C GLY A 81 -20.30 6.72 -3.74
N THR A 82 -20.87 7.63 -2.96
CA THR A 82 -20.18 8.29 -1.84
C THR A 82 -19.88 7.36 -0.68
N ALA A 83 -20.61 6.25 -0.53
CA ALA A 83 -20.36 5.27 0.53
C ALA A 83 -18.94 4.70 0.47
N MET A 84 -18.33 4.65 -0.73
CA MET A 84 -16.95 4.20 -0.87
C MET A 84 -15.96 5.09 -0.09
N GLY A 85 -16.18 6.41 -0.09
CA GLY A 85 -15.36 7.34 0.66
C GLY A 85 -15.54 7.14 2.17
N ASP A 86 -16.80 7.09 2.61
CA ASP A 86 -17.16 6.96 4.04
C ASP A 86 -16.56 5.67 4.63
N GLU A 87 -16.77 4.53 3.98
CA GLU A 87 -16.27 3.25 4.46
C GLU A 87 -14.74 3.17 4.46
N LEU A 88 -14.07 3.68 3.41
CA LEU A 88 -12.62 3.68 3.36
C LEU A 88 -12.03 4.55 4.48
N TRP A 89 -12.59 5.74 4.71
CA TRP A 89 -12.09 6.63 5.78
C TRP A 89 -12.30 6.04 7.17
N ILE A 90 -13.46 5.45 7.45
CA ILE A 90 -13.72 4.80 8.74
C ILE A 90 -12.81 3.58 8.89
N SER A 91 -12.60 2.77 7.85
CA SER A 91 -11.69 1.63 7.91
C SER A 91 -10.24 2.03 8.19
N ARG A 92 -9.78 3.17 7.64
CA ARG A 92 -8.45 3.76 7.94
C ARG A 92 -8.36 4.25 9.37
N TYR A 93 -9.41 4.88 9.88
CA TYR A 93 -9.47 5.26 11.30
C TYR A 93 -9.33 4.03 12.20
N ILE A 94 -10.10 2.97 11.95
CA ILE A 94 -10.01 1.71 12.70
C ILE A 94 -8.59 1.12 12.60
N LEU A 95 -7.96 1.15 11.42
CA LEU A 95 -6.58 0.67 11.24
C LEU A 95 -5.61 1.39 12.16
N HIS A 96 -5.69 2.72 12.24
CA HIS A 96 -4.84 3.50 13.14
C HIS A 96 -5.16 3.25 14.63
N ARG A 97 -6.43 2.99 14.99
CA ARG A 97 -6.81 2.61 16.36
C ARG A 97 -6.24 1.26 16.76
N VAL A 98 -6.34 0.26 15.89
CA VAL A 98 -5.74 -1.06 16.11
C VAL A 98 -4.22 -0.94 16.19
N ALA A 99 -3.59 -0.19 15.29
CA ALA A 99 -2.14 0.03 15.32
C ALA A 99 -1.66 0.63 16.65
N GLU A 100 -2.42 1.56 17.24
CA GLU A 100 -2.14 2.14 18.54
C GLU A 100 -2.14 1.09 19.66
N ASP A 101 -3.13 0.20 19.69
CA ASP A 101 -3.23 -0.88 20.69
C ASP A 101 -2.04 -1.86 20.60
N PHE A 102 -1.51 -2.06 19.39
CA PHE A 102 -0.33 -2.90 19.14
C PHE A 102 1.00 -2.13 19.31
N GLY A 103 0.97 -0.83 19.59
CA GLY A 103 2.16 0.00 19.77
C GLY A 103 2.98 0.22 18.49
N VAL A 104 2.33 0.21 17.32
CA VAL A 104 2.97 0.40 16.01
C VAL A 104 2.43 1.62 15.26
N ILE A 105 3.20 2.09 14.28
CA ILE A 105 2.78 3.16 13.38
C ILE A 105 2.41 2.57 12.03
N VAL A 106 1.27 2.99 11.50
CA VAL A 106 0.87 2.73 10.11
C VAL A 106 1.16 3.97 9.28
N THR A 107 1.80 3.78 8.12
CA THR A 107 2.00 4.83 7.12
C THR A 107 1.22 4.52 5.86
N LEU A 108 0.63 5.55 5.26
CA LEU A 108 0.00 5.53 3.93
C LEU A 108 0.85 6.27 2.90
N ASP A 109 2.12 6.55 3.21
CA ASP A 109 3.07 7.15 2.28
C ASP A 109 3.26 6.24 1.06
N PRO A 110 3.22 6.76 -0.18
CA PRO A 110 3.27 5.93 -1.38
C PRO A 110 4.65 5.29 -1.63
N LYS A 111 5.71 5.77 -0.98
CA LYS A 111 7.06 5.24 -1.09
C LYS A 111 7.77 5.36 0.26
N PRO A 112 7.41 4.51 1.25
CA PRO A 112 7.89 4.65 2.63
C PRO A 112 9.38 4.32 2.75
N MET A 113 9.89 3.43 1.89
CA MET A 113 11.32 3.10 1.81
C MET A 113 11.89 3.48 0.43
N PRO A 114 12.99 4.23 0.37
CA PRO A 114 13.67 4.53 -0.90
C PRO A 114 14.37 3.29 -1.47
N GLY A 115 14.68 3.32 -2.77
CA GLY A 115 15.41 2.25 -3.45
C GLY A 115 14.50 1.14 -3.99
N ASP A 116 15.07 -0.08 -4.03
CA ASP A 116 14.52 -1.29 -4.66
C ASP A 116 13.47 -1.99 -3.78
N TRP A 117 12.44 -1.21 -3.43
CA TRP A 117 11.32 -1.62 -2.61
C TRP A 117 10.01 -1.22 -3.26
N ASN A 118 8.97 -2.03 -3.11
CA ASN A 118 7.65 -1.67 -3.61
C ASN A 118 7.13 -0.39 -2.92
N GLY A 119 6.35 0.39 -3.68
CA GLY A 119 5.56 1.47 -3.10
C GLY A 119 4.19 0.99 -2.64
N ALA A 120 3.45 1.86 -1.97
CA ALA A 120 2.07 1.62 -1.56
C ALA A 120 1.10 2.38 -2.49
N GLY A 121 0.18 1.65 -3.13
CA GLY A 121 -0.87 2.21 -3.98
C GLY A 121 -2.25 2.11 -3.34
N GLY A 122 -3.21 2.84 -3.89
CA GLY A 122 -4.64 2.69 -3.60
C GLY A 122 -5.38 2.36 -4.89
N HIS A 123 -5.30 1.10 -5.35
CA HIS A 123 -5.97 0.71 -6.60
C HIS A 123 -7.49 0.83 -6.47
N CYS A 124 -8.11 1.58 -7.39
CA CYS A 124 -9.55 1.82 -7.40
C CYS A 124 -10.21 1.00 -8.51
N ASN A 125 -11.03 0.02 -8.12
CA ASN A 125 -11.90 -0.68 -9.06
C ASN A 125 -13.18 0.14 -9.29
N PHE A 126 -13.59 0.32 -10.55
CA PHE A 126 -14.77 1.12 -10.90
C PHE A 126 -15.64 0.39 -11.92
N SER A 127 -16.96 0.51 -11.78
CA SER A 127 -17.91 0.02 -12.78
C SER A 127 -19.23 0.78 -12.72
N THR A 128 -19.90 0.88 -13.86
CA THR A 128 -21.30 1.33 -13.98
C THR A 128 -22.18 0.16 -14.39
N SER A 129 -23.51 0.28 -14.25
CA SER A 129 -24.44 -0.76 -14.74
C SER A 129 -24.24 -1.07 -16.23
N ARG A 130 -23.86 -0.07 -17.03
CA ARG A 130 -23.56 -0.25 -18.47
C ARG A 130 -22.26 -1.02 -18.72
N MET A 131 -21.27 -0.89 -17.85
CA MET A 131 -20.01 -1.65 -17.94
C MET A 131 -20.20 -3.13 -17.56
N LYS A 132 -21.23 -3.45 -16.77
CA LYS A 132 -21.58 -4.81 -16.34
C LYS A 132 -22.57 -5.51 -17.27
N ALA A 133 -23.15 -4.77 -18.21
CA ALA A 133 -24.10 -5.31 -19.18
C ALA A 133 -23.39 -5.91 -20.39
N GLU A 134 -24.15 -6.55 -21.29
CA GLU A 134 -23.64 -7.03 -22.57
C GLU A 134 -22.95 -5.90 -23.35
N ASN A 135 -21.84 -6.21 -24.01
CA ASN A 135 -20.95 -5.24 -24.66
C ASN A 135 -20.32 -4.20 -23.71
N GLY A 136 -20.24 -4.50 -22.40
CA GLY A 136 -19.63 -3.65 -21.39
C GLY A 136 -18.17 -3.27 -21.68
N MET A 137 -17.42 -4.13 -22.39
CA MET A 137 -16.05 -3.88 -22.81
C MET A 137 -15.91 -2.59 -23.63
N LYS A 138 -16.81 -2.36 -24.59
CA LYS A 138 -16.81 -1.13 -25.39
C LYS A 138 -17.03 0.11 -24.52
N VAL A 139 -17.91 0.02 -23.52
CA VAL A 139 -18.17 1.11 -22.57
C VAL A 139 -16.94 1.38 -21.70
N MET A 140 -16.19 0.35 -21.32
CA MET A 140 -14.93 0.48 -20.59
C MET A 140 -13.86 1.16 -21.44
N GLU A 141 -13.67 0.74 -22.69
CA GLU A 141 -12.71 1.36 -23.61
C GLU A 141 -13.01 2.84 -23.83
N GLU A 142 -14.29 3.19 -24.06
CA GLU A 142 -14.72 4.59 -24.19
C GLU A 142 -14.46 5.41 -22.91
N ALA A 143 -14.62 4.81 -21.73
CA ALA A 143 -14.32 5.46 -20.46
C ALA A 143 -12.81 5.66 -20.28
N ILE A 144 -11.99 4.67 -20.64
CA ILE A 144 -10.53 4.74 -20.55
C ILE A 144 -9.97 5.83 -21.47
N GLN A 145 -10.50 5.97 -22.69
CA GLN A 145 -10.13 7.07 -23.60
C GLN A 145 -10.42 8.46 -23.03
N ARG A 146 -11.44 8.58 -22.15
CA ARG A 146 -11.72 9.84 -21.46
C ARG A 146 -10.75 10.08 -20.30
N LEU A 147 -10.36 9.03 -19.58
CA LEU A 147 -9.35 9.10 -18.53
C LEU A 147 -7.99 9.51 -19.10
N GLU A 148 -7.58 8.94 -20.23
CA GLU A 148 -6.33 9.28 -20.92
C GLU A 148 -6.20 10.78 -21.18
N LYS A 149 -7.26 11.40 -21.70
CA LYS A 149 -7.31 12.84 -22.02
C LYS A 149 -7.17 13.75 -20.80
N ARG A 150 -7.39 13.20 -19.60
CA ARG A 150 -7.35 13.93 -18.33
C ARG A 150 -6.29 13.41 -17.37
N HIS A 151 -5.36 12.57 -17.85
CA HIS A 151 -4.34 11.92 -17.02
C HIS A 151 -3.65 12.87 -16.03
N LYS A 152 -3.20 14.03 -16.51
CA LYS A 152 -2.53 15.04 -15.68
C LYS A 152 -3.45 15.62 -14.58
N GLU A 153 -4.72 15.88 -14.90
CA GLU A 153 -5.71 16.35 -13.92
C GLU A 153 -5.95 15.29 -12.84
N HIS A 154 -6.02 14.02 -13.24
CA HIS A 154 -6.18 12.90 -12.31
C HIS A 154 -4.96 12.73 -11.39
N ILE A 155 -3.74 12.81 -11.91
CA ILE A 155 -2.51 12.70 -11.10
C ILE A 155 -2.48 13.75 -9.98
N ILE A 156 -2.88 14.99 -10.27
CA ILE A 156 -2.96 16.06 -9.26
C ILE A 156 -3.91 15.70 -8.12
N LEU A 157 -4.97 14.93 -8.39
CA LEU A 157 -5.99 14.55 -7.40
C LEU A 157 -5.69 13.21 -6.71
N TYR A 158 -4.70 12.45 -7.19
CA TYR A 158 -4.41 11.10 -6.68
C TYR A 158 -3.46 11.07 -5.47
N ASP A 159 -2.98 12.23 -5.03
CA ASP A 159 -2.40 12.41 -3.70
C ASP A 159 -2.65 13.84 -3.16
N PRO A 160 -2.60 14.04 -1.83
CA PRO A 160 -2.85 15.34 -1.20
C PRO A 160 -1.83 16.43 -1.60
N SER A 161 -0.69 16.05 -2.15
CA SER A 161 0.42 16.93 -2.50
C SER A 161 0.45 17.27 -4.01
N GLY A 162 -0.66 17.05 -4.73
CA GLY A 162 -0.79 17.48 -6.12
C GLY A 162 0.02 16.66 -7.13
N GLY A 163 0.34 15.40 -6.81
CA GLY A 163 1.15 14.51 -7.67
C GLY A 163 2.58 14.32 -7.17
N VAL A 164 3.04 15.14 -6.23
CA VAL A 164 4.44 15.13 -5.75
C VAL A 164 4.75 13.83 -5.03
N ASP A 165 3.85 13.34 -4.19
CA ASP A 165 4.09 12.10 -3.44
C ASP A 165 4.08 10.88 -4.36
N ASN A 166 3.11 10.81 -5.30
CA ASN A 166 3.07 9.73 -6.27
C ASN A 166 4.27 9.71 -7.22
N SER A 167 4.96 10.84 -7.47
CA SER A 167 6.14 10.86 -8.32
C SER A 167 7.28 9.97 -7.80
N ARG A 168 7.36 9.75 -6.49
CA ARG A 168 8.32 8.83 -5.85
C ARG A 168 8.00 7.35 -6.08
N ARG A 169 6.74 7.05 -6.40
CA ARG A 169 6.21 5.69 -6.57
C ARG A 169 6.03 5.29 -8.03
N LEU A 170 5.44 6.17 -8.85
CA LEU A 170 5.05 5.91 -10.24
C LEU A 170 6.23 6.13 -11.19
N THR A 171 7.19 5.21 -11.17
CA THR A 171 8.45 5.31 -11.92
C THR A 171 8.51 4.43 -13.16
N GLY A 172 7.49 3.59 -13.40
CA GLY A 172 7.55 2.55 -14.44
C GLY A 172 8.18 1.23 -13.95
N LEU A 173 8.70 1.22 -12.72
CA LEU A 173 9.27 0.04 -12.06
C LEU A 173 8.29 -0.52 -11.02
N HIS A 174 8.56 -1.72 -10.50
CA HIS A 174 7.81 -2.36 -9.40
C HIS A 174 6.29 -2.40 -9.64
N GLU A 175 5.87 -2.88 -10.81
CA GLU A 175 4.45 -3.01 -11.18
C GLU A 175 3.67 -1.68 -11.23
N THR A 176 4.36 -0.56 -11.51
CA THR A 176 3.71 0.74 -11.73
C THR A 176 3.94 1.26 -13.14
N ALA A 177 3.01 2.10 -13.64
CA ALA A 177 3.28 2.94 -14.81
C ALA A 177 4.09 4.18 -14.40
N HIS A 178 4.84 4.77 -15.34
CA HIS A 178 5.50 6.05 -15.10
C HIS A 178 4.48 7.19 -14.99
N ILE A 179 4.68 8.14 -14.06
CA ILE A 179 3.71 9.19 -13.73
C ILE A 179 3.26 10.03 -14.94
N ASP A 180 4.14 10.25 -15.91
CA ASP A 180 3.83 11.02 -17.13
C ASP A 180 3.19 10.21 -18.27
N GLN A 181 3.11 8.88 -18.13
CA GLN A 181 2.62 8.00 -19.17
C GLN A 181 1.23 7.46 -18.83
N PHE A 182 0.35 7.45 -19.82
CA PHE A 182 -0.93 6.78 -19.73
C PHE A 182 -0.97 5.64 -20.74
N PHE A 183 -1.22 4.44 -20.26
CA PHE A 183 -1.59 3.31 -21.10
C PHE A 183 -2.41 2.31 -20.30
N TRP A 184 -3.13 1.45 -21.01
CA TRP A 184 -3.97 0.43 -20.40
C TRP A 184 -3.74 -0.92 -21.07
N GLY A 185 -4.08 -2.00 -20.37
CA GLY A 185 -3.97 -3.33 -20.94
C GLY A 185 -4.77 -4.39 -20.19
N VAL A 186 -5.10 -5.47 -20.89
CA VAL A 186 -5.75 -6.64 -20.30
C VAL A 186 -4.72 -7.40 -19.46
N ALA A 187 -5.01 -7.58 -18.17
CA ALA A 187 -4.14 -8.22 -17.19
C ALA A 187 -2.72 -7.61 -17.07
N HIS A 188 -2.50 -6.40 -17.58
CA HIS A 188 -1.19 -5.74 -17.54
C HIS A 188 -0.99 -5.03 -16.20
N ARG A 189 -0.12 -5.56 -15.33
CA ARG A 189 0.09 -5.01 -13.98
C ARG A 189 0.78 -3.65 -13.97
N GLY A 190 1.74 -3.42 -14.86
CA GLY A 190 2.45 -2.13 -14.96
C GLY A 190 1.71 -1.04 -15.74
N ALA A 191 0.42 -1.22 -16.07
CA ALA A 191 -0.33 -0.23 -16.83
C ALA A 191 -1.05 0.75 -15.90
N SER A 192 -1.32 1.97 -16.38
CA SER A 192 -2.08 2.98 -15.63
C SER A 192 -3.50 2.50 -15.35
N ILE A 193 -4.12 1.79 -16.31
CA ILE A 193 -5.42 1.13 -16.14
C ILE A 193 -5.30 -0.35 -16.54
N ARG A 194 -5.77 -1.24 -15.68
CA ARG A 194 -5.78 -2.69 -15.93
C ARG A 194 -7.21 -3.19 -16.07
N ILE A 195 -7.53 -3.83 -17.18
CA ILE A 195 -8.77 -4.62 -17.31
C ILE A 195 -8.47 -6.06 -16.87
N PRO A 196 -9.16 -6.61 -15.86
CA PRO A 196 -8.96 -7.99 -15.44
C PRO A 196 -9.22 -8.99 -16.58
N ARG A 197 -8.45 -10.08 -16.64
CA ARG A 197 -8.60 -11.10 -17.70
C ARG A 197 -10.03 -11.65 -17.80
N GLY A 198 -10.64 -11.99 -16.66
CA GLY A 198 -12.01 -12.52 -16.63
C GLY A 198 -13.07 -11.53 -17.09
N VAL A 199 -12.79 -10.22 -16.99
CA VAL A 199 -13.68 -9.16 -17.48
C VAL A 199 -13.55 -8.98 -18.99
N ALA A 200 -12.35 -9.16 -19.55
CA ALA A 200 -12.12 -9.04 -20.99
C ALA A 200 -12.61 -10.26 -21.79
N GLN A 201 -12.86 -11.39 -21.14
CA GLN A 201 -13.26 -12.66 -21.75
C GLN A 201 -14.76 -12.98 -21.61
N GLY A 202 -15.49 -12.20 -20.81
CA GLY A 202 -16.93 -12.33 -20.59
C GLY A 202 -17.72 -11.26 -21.34
#